data_AF-A0A1D8P7E5-F1
#
_entry.id   AF-A0A1D8P7E5-F1
#
_cell.length_a   1.000
_cell.length_b   1.000
_cell.length_c   1.000
_cell.angle_alpha   90.00
_cell.angle_beta   90.00
_cell.angle_gamma   90.00
#
_symmetry.space_group_name_H-M   'P 1'
#
loop_
_entity.id
_entity.type
_entity.pdbx_description
1 polymer ?
#
loop_
_entity_poly.entity_id
_entity_poly.type
_entity_poly.pdbx_seq_one_letter_code
_entity_poly.pdbx_strand_id
1 'polypeptide(L)'
;MEDNLEIFLKSPWLYFVGLILAGGFFFFKRKFENLADKDDVASITREVESVKNEFNNDLEKLKTNLDILKSNKINLINEKRKVINEFWSSLNAWDNEIDSVFYSNLKSSSELYILQNKLSGFEKDFKNKKSILNLYLYEYFDIKLIKCINEVQILVMEKGYFVKSKAAEVVKSSLKLELSEINIDEYNNVLDGYIEEKNVFNVELIKEFTKLKEELFLILNKIHQ
;
A
#
# COMPACT_ATOMS: atom_id res chain seq x y z
N MET A 1 -36.36 101.55 17.76
CA MET A 1 -35.76 100.59 16.80
C MET A 1 -36.11 99.14 17.16
N GLU A 2 -36.86 98.88 18.23
CA GLU A 2 -37.29 97.53 18.65
C GLU A 2 -38.61 97.08 17.99
N ASP A 3 -39.55 98.01 17.71
CA ASP A 3 -40.88 97.64 17.18
C ASP A 3 -40.88 97.09 15.73
N ASN A 4 -39.84 97.40 14.94
CA ASN A 4 -39.71 96.88 13.57
C ASN A 4 -39.23 95.43 13.52
N LEU A 5 -38.64 94.91 14.62
CA LEU A 5 -38.18 93.51 14.69
C LEU A 5 -39.36 92.56 15.02
N GLU A 6 -40.29 92.98 15.88
CA GLU A 6 -41.44 92.15 16.26
C GLU A 6 -42.44 91.94 15.12
N ILE A 7 -42.64 92.95 14.26
CA ILE A 7 -43.51 92.84 13.08
C ILE A 7 -42.87 91.94 12.01
N PHE A 8 -41.54 91.98 11.87
CA PHE A 8 -40.82 91.12 10.94
C PHE A 8 -40.87 89.65 11.38
N LEU A 9 -40.67 89.37 12.68
CA LEU A 9 -40.72 88.01 13.25
C LEU A 9 -42.12 87.36 13.24
N LYS A 10 -43.20 88.15 13.28
CA LYS A 10 -44.59 87.66 13.19
C LYS A 10 -45.13 87.57 11.75
N SER A 11 -44.31 87.87 10.74
CA SER A 11 -44.74 87.81 9.35
C SER A 11 -45.11 86.37 8.94
N PRO A 12 -46.34 86.11 8.45
CA PRO A 12 -46.78 84.78 8.02
C PRO A 12 -45.87 84.14 6.96
N TRP A 13 -45.17 84.98 6.19
CA TRP A 13 -44.18 84.57 5.19
C TRP A 13 -42.98 83.85 5.80
N LEU A 14 -42.49 84.28 6.96
CA LEU A 14 -41.36 83.61 7.65
C LEU A 14 -41.76 82.22 8.16
N TYR A 15 -43.01 82.04 8.57
CA TYR A 15 -43.57 80.74 8.95
C TYR A 15 -43.66 79.80 7.75
N PHE A 16 -44.09 80.32 6.59
CA PHE A 16 -44.13 79.58 5.33
C PHE A 16 -42.74 79.15 4.84
N VAL A 17 -41.76 80.05 4.91
CA VAL A 17 -40.36 79.75 4.57
C VAL A 17 -39.79 78.68 5.53
N GLY A 18 -40.09 78.79 6.83
CA GLY A 18 -39.70 77.79 7.82
C GLY A 18 -40.28 76.39 7.55
N LEU A 19 -41.55 76.31 7.15
CA LEU A 19 -42.21 75.04 6.78
C LEU A 19 -41.59 74.41 5.52
N ILE A 20 -41.27 75.22 4.51
CA ILE A 20 -40.62 74.74 3.27
C ILE A 20 -39.20 74.22 3.57
N LEU A 21 -38.43 74.94 4.39
CA LEU A 21 -37.08 74.52 4.79
C LEU A 21 -37.11 73.25 5.66
N ALA A 22 -38.04 73.14 6.60
CA ALA A 22 -38.20 71.96 7.44
C ALA A 22 -38.64 70.73 6.62
N GLY A 23 -39.59 70.90 5.70
CA GLY A 23 -40.04 69.85 4.78
C GLY A 23 -38.93 69.38 3.85
N GLY A 24 -38.15 70.32 3.28
CA GLY A 24 -36.98 70.03 2.46
C GLY A 24 -35.93 69.25 3.25
N PHE A 25 -35.59 69.70 4.46
CA PHE A 25 -34.62 69.02 5.32
C PHE A 25 -35.05 67.58 5.67
N PHE A 26 -36.33 67.37 5.98
CA PHE A 26 -36.87 66.03 6.25
C PHE A 26 -36.79 65.11 5.01
N PHE A 27 -37.06 65.66 3.83
CA PHE A 27 -36.99 64.91 2.56
C PHE A 27 -35.55 64.55 2.19
N PHE A 28 -34.60 65.49 2.34
CA PHE A 28 -33.18 65.23 2.15
C PHE A 28 -32.65 64.20 3.15
N LYS A 29 -33.03 64.31 4.43
CA LYS A 29 -32.64 63.35 5.47
C LYS A 29 -33.07 61.92 5.12
N ARG A 30 -34.35 61.72 4.76
CA ARG A 30 -34.85 60.39 4.33
C ARG A 30 -34.18 59.88 3.06
N LYS A 31 -33.84 60.77 2.12
CA LYS A 31 -33.13 60.39 0.90
C LYS A 31 -31.68 59.95 1.18
N PHE A 32 -31.00 60.62 2.11
CA PHE A 32 -29.65 60.24 2.57
C PHE A 32 -29.66 58.93 3.36
N GLU A 33 -30.65 58.72 4.25
CA GLU A 33 -30.84 57.46 4.97
C GLU A 33 -31.04 56.29 3.99
N ASN A 34 -31.93 56.43 3.01
CA ASN A 34 -32.14 55.39 1.98
C ASN A 34 -30.91 55.12 1.10
N LEU A 35 -30.05 56.12 0.88
CA LEU A 35 -28.80 55.94 0.15
C LEU A 35 -27.77 55.17 0.99
N ALA A 36 -27.64 55.53 2.26
CA ALA A 36 -26.76 54.84 3.20
C ALA A 36 -27.16 53.36 3.36
N ASP A 37 -28.45 53.08 3.54
CA ASP A 37 -28.96 51.69 3.62
C ASP A 37 -28.67 50.89 2.35
N LYS A 38 -28.77 51.53 1.16
CA LYS A 38 -28.48 50.87 -0.11
C LYS A 38 -26.98 50.56 -0.28
N ASP A 39 -26.12 51.49 0.12
CA ASP A 39 -24.67 51.31 0.07
C ASP A 39 -24.20 50.24 1.08
N ASP A 40 -24.80 50.20 2.27
CA ASP A 40 -24.55 49.18 3.29
C ASP A 40 -24.98 47.80 2.79
N VAL A 41 -26.19 47.67 2.22
CA VAL A 41 -26.67 46.40 1.63
C VAL A 41 -25.77 45.96 0.46
N ALA A 42 -25.31 46.89 -0.37
CA ALA A 42 -24.38 46.59 -1.47
C ALA A 42 -23.01 46.12 -0.93
N SER A 43 -22.51 46.74 0.14
CA SER A 43 -21.27 46.35 0.80
C SER A 43 -21.38 44.93 1.39
N ILE A 44 -22.44 44.66 2.15
CA ILE A 44 -22.72 43.35 2.73
C ILE A 44 -22.82 42.29 1.64
N THR A 45 -23.51 42.60 0.53
CA THR A 45 -23.66 41.65 -0.59
C THR A 45 -22.31 41.29 -1.20
N ARG A 46 -21.43 42.27 -1.43
CA ARG A 46 -20.06 42.02 -1.94
C ARG A 46 -19.25 41.18 -0.98
N GLU A 47 -19.36 41.43 0.32
CA GLU A 47 -18.63 40.67 1.34
C GLU A 47 -19.13 39.22 1.43
N VAL A 48 -20.45 39.01 1.35
CA VAL A 48 -21.05 37.67 1.26
C VAL A 48 -20.58 36.93 -0.01
N GLU A 49 -20.52 37.60 -1.16
CA GLU A 49 -19.98 37.01 -2.38
C GLU A 49 -18.49 36.71 -2.28
N SER A 50 -17.70 37.58 -1.65
CA SER A 50 -16.28 37.35 -1.38
C SER A 50 -16.07 36.10 -0.52
N VAL A 51 -16.79 36.01 0.61
CA VAL A 51 -16.72 34.86 1.51
C VAL A 51 -17.18 33.58 0.80
N LYS A 52 -18.24 33.65 -0.01
CA LYS A 52 -18.72 32.50 -0.80
C LYS A 52 -17.67 32.03 -1.81
N ASN A 53 -16.98 32.95 -2.48
CA ASN A 53 -15.94 32.62 -3.43
C ASN A 53 -14.72 32.01 -2.73
N GLU A 54 -14.30 32.58 -1.60
CA GLU A 54 -13.21 32.02 -0.78
C GLU A 54 -13.55 30.62 -0.28
N PHE A 55 -14.75 30.43 0.27
CA PHE A 55 -15.24 29.12 0.70
C PHE A 55 -15.26 28.10 -0.44
N ASN A 56 -15.72 28.49 -1.64
CA ASN A 56 -15.72 27.61 -2.80
C ASN A 56 -14.30 27.23 -3.23
N ASN A 57 -13.37 28.18 -3.24
CA ASN A 57 -11.97 27.93 -3.58
C ASN A 57 -11.31 26.95 -2.58
N ASP A 58 -11.57 27.13 -1.28
CA ASP A 58 -11.03 26.24 -0.26
C ASP A 58 -11.68 24.86 -0.28
N LEU A 59 -12.98 24.79 -0.59
CA LEU A 59 -13.68 23.53 -0.80
C LEU A 59 -13.10 22.77 -2.01
N GLU A 60 -12.77 23.46 -3.10
CA GLU A 60 -12.15 22.85 -4.28
C GLU A 60 -10.75 22.33 -3.96
N LYS A 61 -9.91 23.12 -3.29
CA LYS A 61 -8.59 22.66 -2.81
C LYS A 61 -8.70 21.44 -1.90
N LEU A 62 -9.66 21.43 -0.98
CA LEU A 62 -9.87 20.31 -0.07
C LEU A 62 -10.30 19.05 -0.81
N LYS A 63 -11.20 19.17 -1.80
CA LYS A 63 -11.61 18.05 -2.67
C LYS A 63 -10.41 17.50 -3.43
N THR A 64 -9.61 18.35 -4.07
CA THR A 64 -8.41 17.93 -4.79
C THR A 64 -7.42 17.22 -3.86
N ASN A 65 -7.17 17.75 -2.67
CA ASN A 65 -6.28 17.11 -1.70
C ASN A 65 -6.80 15.74 -1.24
N LEU A 66 -8.11 15.62 -1.00
CA LEU A 66 -8.74 14.35 -0.66
C LEU A 66 -8.63 13.34 -1.79
N ASP A 67 -8.82 13.76 -3.04
CA ASP A 67 -8.69 12.89 -4.21
C ASP A 67 -7.25 12.40 -4.39
N ILE A 68 -6.25 13.27 -4.18
CA ILE A 68 -4.84 12.88 -4.19
C ILE A 68 -4.54 11.87 -3.08
N LEU A 69 -4.98 12.13 -1.85
CA LEU A 69 -4.76 11.21 -0.73
C LEU A 69 -5.43 9.86 -0.97
N LYS A 70 -6.65 9.87 -1.51
CA LYS A 70 -7.39 8.66 -1.88
C LYS A 70 -6.66 7.87 -2.96
N SER A 71 -6.20 8.55 -4.02
CA SER A 71 -5.43 7.95 -5.11
C SER A 71 -4.13 7.32 -4.60
N ASN A 72 -3.38 8.05 -3.78
CA ASN A 72 -2.15 7.55 -3.15
C ASN A 72 -2.41 6.32 -2.28
N LYS A 73 -3.50 6.33 -1.48
CA LYS A 73 -3.89 5.18 -0.66
C LYS A 73 -4.24 3.96 -1.51
N ILE A 74 -4.98 4.15 -2.60
CA ILE A 74 -5.31 3.06 -3.54
C ILE A 74 -4.04 2.49 -4.19
N ASN A 75 -3.14 3.36 -4.65
CA ASN A 75 -1.87 2.94 -5.25
C ASN A 75 -1.01 2.14 -4.27
N LEU A 76 -0.91 2.60 -3.02
CA LEU A 76 -0.20 1.86 -1.96
C LEU A 76 -0.81 0.48 -1.71
N ILE A 77 -2.15 0.37 -1.68
CA ILE A 77 -2.82 -0.94 -1.53
C ILE A 77 -2.51 -1.84 -2.73
N ASN A 78 -2.54 -1.31 -3.95
CA ASN A 78 -2.25 -2.08 -5.16
C ASN A 78 -0.81 -2.57 -5.20
N GLU A 79 0.17 -1.73 -4.86
CA GLU A 79 1.58 -2.13 -4.77
C GLU A 79 1.79 -3.17 -3.67
N LYS A 80 1.13 -3.03 -2.51
CA LYS A 80 1.15 -4.06 -1.45
C LYS A 80 0.66 -5.41 -1.97
N ARG A 81 -0.48 -5.44 -2.66
CA ARG A 81 -1.03 -6.67 -3.26
C ARG A 81 -0.09 -7.27 -4.29
N LYS A 82 0.51 -6.44 -5.14
CA LYS A 82 1.48 -6.88 -6.15
C LYS A 82 2.70 -7.55 -5.51
N VAL A 83 3.29 -6.92 -4.50
CA VAL A 83 4.48 -7.46 -3.80
C VAL A 83 4.16 -8.79 -3.11
N ILE A 84 2.98 -8.90 -2.49
CA ILE A 84 2.49 -10.16 -1.91
C ILE A 84 2.42 -11.26 -2.98
N ASN A 85 1.81 -10.96 -4.14
CA ASN A 85 1.66 -11.93 -5.23
C ASN A 85 3.01 -12.32 -5.85
N GLU A 86 3.94 -11.37 -6.00
CA GLU A 86 5.29 -11.65 -6.47
C GLU A 86 6.06 -12.55 -5.51
N PHE A 87 5.98 -12.29 -4.20
CA PHE A 87 6.58 -13.16 -3.18
C PHE A 87 5.99 -14.58 -3.22
N TRP A 88 4.66 -14.69 -3.27
CA TRP A 88 3.98 -15.98 -3.37
C TRP A 88 4.36 -16.76 -4.64
N SER A 89 4.47 -16.06 -5.76
CA SER A 89 4.87 -16.66 -7.03
C SER A 89 6.31 -17.18 -6.99
N SER A 90 7.23 -16.40 -6.40
CA SER A 90 8.62 -16.80 -6.21
C SER A 90 8.74 -18.05 -5.32
N LEU A 91 7.99 -18.09 -4.22
CA LEU A 91 7.92 -19.26 -3.34
C LEU A 91 7.42 -20.51 -4.05
N ASN A 92 6.33 -20.41 -4.82
CA ASN A 92 5.80 -21.55 -5.58
C ASN A 92 6.75 -22.01 -6.68
N ALA A 93 7.40 -21.08 -7.37
CA ALA A 93 8.39 -21.41 -8.38
C ALA A 93 9.55 -22.19 -7.76
N TRP A 94 10.07 -21.73 -6.62
CA TRP A 94 11.13 -22.40 -5.89
C TRP A 94 10.74 -23.82 -5.42
N ASP A 95 9.51 -23.97 -4.92
CA ASP A 95 8.98 -25.25 -4.44
C ASP A 95 8.84 -26.28 -5.58
N ASN A 96 8.19 -25.88 -6.68
CA ASN A 96 8.03 -26.72 -7.88
C ASN A 96 9.38 -27.16 -8.45
N GLU A 97 10.35 -26.26 -8.43
CA GLU A 97 11.68 -26.52 -8.96
C GLU A 97 12.42 -27.53 -8.11
N ILE A 98 12.35 -27.42 -6.79
CA ILE A 98 12.90 -28.42 -5.89
C ILE A 98 12.25 -29.78 -6.07
N ASP A 99 10.93 -29.84 -6.21
CA ASP A 99 10.25 -31.10 -6.46
C ASP A 99 10.72 -31.70 -7.80
N SER A 100 10.89 -30.87 -8.84
CA SER A 100 11.45 -31.33 -10.12
C SER A 100 12.86 -31.91 -9.97
N VAL A 101 13.68 -31.33 -9.08
CA VAL A 101 15.02 -31.85 -8.78
C VAL A 101 14.95 -33.18 -8.04
N PHE A 102 14.07 -33.29 -7.05
CA PHE A 102 13.89 -34.50 -6.26
C PHE A 102 13.53 -35.71 -7.12
N TYR A 103 12.73 -35.49 -8.16
CA TYR A 103 12.33 -36.52 -9.10
C TYR A 103 13.25 -36.62 -10.33
N SER A 104 14.31 -35.80 -10.41
CA SER A 104 15.26 -35.85 -11.52
C SER A 104 16.30 -36.95 -11.32
N ASN A 105 16.44 -37.82 -12.33
CA ASN A 105 17.55 -38.77 -12.39
C ASN A 105 18.80 -38.08 -12.92
N LEU A 106 19.54 -37.42 -12.03
CA LEU A 106 20.82 -36.78 -12.35
C LEU A 106 21.87 -37.84 -12.70
N LYS A 107 22.52 -37.70 -13.86
CA LYS A 107 23.47 -38.68 -14.39
C LYS A 107 24.91 -38.20 -14.42
N SER A 108 25.13 -36.88 -14.31
CA SER A 108 26.45 -36.29 -14.51
C SER A 108 26.76 -35.13 -13.55
N SER A 109 28.05 -34.85 -13.39
CA SER A 109 28.54 -33.71 -12.59
C SER A 109 28.20 -32.35 -13.23
N SER A 110 28.05 -32.28 -14.55
CA SER A 110 27.60 -31.08 -15.26
C SER A 110 26.12 -30.77 -14.98
N GLU A 111 25.25 -31.79 -14.95
CA GLU A 111 23.85 -31.65 -14.54
C GLU A 111 23.72 -31.17 -13.09
N LEU A 112 24.55 -31.71 -12.18
CA LEU A 112 24.63 -31.26 -10.79
C LEU A 112 25.03 -29.78 -10.68
N TYR A 113 26.00 -29.34 -11.47
CA TYR A 113 26.46 -27.95 -11.45
C TYR A 113 25.37 -26.98 -11.95
N ILE A 114 24.68 -27.33 -13.04
CA ILE A 114 23.56 -26.54 -13.58
C ILE A 114 22.46 -26.42 -12.51
N LEU A 115 22.14 -27.53 -11.85
CA LEU A 115 21.15 -27.60 -10.80
C LEU A 115 21.49 -26.72 -9.59
N GLN A 116 22.73 -26.79 -9.10
CA GLN A 116 23.21 -25.98 -7.98
C GLN A 116 23.11 -24.48 -8.29
N ASN A 117 23.45 -24.09 -9.53
CA ASN A 117 23.30 -22.72 -9.98
C ASN A 117 21.83 -22.29 -10.05
N LYS A 118 20.95 -23.15 -10.54
CA LYS A 118 19.51 -22.89 -10.62
C LYS A 118 18.90 -22.68 -9.23
N LEU A 119 19.17 -23.59 -8.30
CA LEU A 119 18.72 -23.49 -6.89
C LEU A 119 19.25 -22.23 -6.21
N SER A 120 20.51 -21.88 -6.45
CA SER A 120 21.11 -20.65 -5.89
C SER A 120 20.50 -19.38 -6.49
N GLY A 121 20.11 -19.42 -7.76
CA GLY A 121 19.37 -18.35 -8.43
C GLY A 121 18.00 -18.13 -7.79
N PHE A 122 17.23 -19.21 -7.56
CA PHE A 122 15.94 -19.09 -6.90
C PHE A 122 16.04 -18.67 -5.43
N GLU A 123 17.05 -19.14 -4.70
CA GLU A 123 17.30 -18.70 -3.32
C GLU A 123 17.56 -17.18 -3.26
N LYS A 124 18.31 -16.64 -4.23
CA LYS A 124 18.57 -15.21 -4.35
C LYS A 124 17.29 -14.44 -4.67
N ASP A 125 16.49 -14.92 -5.62
CA ASP A 125 15.21 -14.29 -5.97
C ASP A 125 14.25 -14.25 -4.77
N PHE A 126 14.10 -15.37 -4.06
CA PHE A 126 13.27 -15.45 -2.84
C PHE A 126 13.71 -14.43 -1.78
N LYS A 127 15.02 -14.35 -1.48
CA LYS A 127 15.57 -13.35 -0.53
C LYS A 127 15.28 -11.92 -0.96
N ASN A 128 15.39 -11.62 -2.26
CA ASN A 128 15.07 -10.30 -2.81
C ASN A 128 13.58 -9.97 -2.64
N LYS A 129 12.69 -10.88 -3.03
CA LYS A 129 11.24 -10.69 -2.91
C LYS A 129 10.78 -10.57 -1.47
N LYS A 130 11.38 -11.33 -0.55
CA LYS A 130 11.15 -11.17 0.90
C LYS A 130 11.58 -9.79 1.38
N SER A 131 12.75 -9.31 0.97
CA SER A 131 13.26 -8.00 1.39
C SER A 131 12.32 -6.88 0.95
N ILE A 132 11.80 -6.97 -0.28
CA ILE A 132 10.78 -6.04 -0.79
C ILE A 132 9.50 -6.16 0.05
N LEU A 133 8.99 -7.37 0.29
CA LEU A 133 7.81 -7.59 1.11
C LEU A 133 7.95 -6.97 2.51
N ASN A 134 9.10 -7.13 3.16
CA ASN A 134 9.37 -6.52 4.46
C ASN A 134 9.26 -4.99 4.46
N LEU A 135 9.62 -4.30 3.37
CA LEU A 135 9.46 -2.85 3.26
C LEU A 135 7.99 -2.44 3.28
N TYR A 136 7.13 -3.21 2.62
CA TYR A 136 5.70 -2.94 2.53
C TYR A 136 4.91 -3.38 3.77
N LEU A 137 5.48 -4.31 4.55
CA LEU A 137 4.90 -4.79 5.79
C LEU A 137 5.32 -3.98 7.03
N TYR A 138 6.27 -3.04 6.93
CA TYR A 138 6.76 -2.29 8.09
C TYR A 138 5.68 -1.49 8.83
N GLU A 139 4.62 -1.04 8.12
CA GLU A 139 3.46 -0.37 8.73
C GLU A 139 2.47 -1.33 9.40
N TYR A 140 2.47 -2.60 9.00
CA TYR A 140 1.62 -3.65 9.55
C TYR A 140 2.51 -4.56 10.39
N PHE A 141 2.63 -4.24 11.68
CA PHE A 141 3.20 -5.14 12.69
C PHE A 141 2.30 -6.39 12.90
N ASP A 142 1.95 -7.09 11.83
CA ASP A 142 1.43 -8.44 11.93
C ASP A 142 2.61 -9.36 12.21
N ILE A 143 2.95 -9.44 13.50
CA ILE A 143 3.99 -10.30 14.06
C ILE A 143 3.79 -11.74 13.57
N LYS A 144 2.55 -12.17 13.35
CA LYS A 144 2.23 -13.52 12.85
C LYS A 144 2.66 -13.69 11.40
N LEU A 145 2.41 -12.71 10.54
CA LEU A 145 2.86 -12.75 9.15
C LEU A 145 4.39 -12.77 9.04
N ILE A 146 5.07 -11.88 9.78
CA ILE A 146 6.54 -11.82 9.79
C ILE A 146 7.13 -13.15 10.27
N LYS A 147 6.57 -13.71 11.35
CA LYS A 147 6.97 -15.01 11.88
C LYS A 147 6.79 -16.12 10.84
N CYS A 148 5.62 -16.20 10.21
CA CYS A 148 5.32 -17.19 9.18
C CYS A 148 6.27 -17.08 7.97
N ILE A 149 6.54 -15.86 7.48
CA ILE A 149 7.52 -15.63 6.39
C ILE A 149 8.93 -16.09 6.79
N ASN A 150 9.34 -15.87 8.04
CA ASN A 150 10.64 -16.31 8.54
C ASN A 150 10.72 -17.83 8.63
N GLU A 151 9.69 -18.49 9.16
CA GLU A 151 9.61 -19.96 9.25
C GLU A 151 9.64 -20.61 7.87
N VAL A 152 8.85 -20.07 6.93
CA VAL A 152 8.87 -20.49 5.53
C VAL A 152 10.27 -20.33 4.92
N GLN A 153 10.98 -19.22 5.19
CA GLN A 153 12.35 -19.06 4.72
C GLN A 153 13.27 -20.17 5.25
N ILE A 154 13.18 -20.48 6.54
CA ILE A 154 14.06 -21.49 7.17
C ILE A 154 13.84 -22.83 6.47
N LEU A 155 12.59 -23.26 6.33
CA LEU A 155 12.24 -24.50 5.63
C LEU A 155 12.68 -24.51 4.17
N VAL A 156 12.58 -23.36 3.50
CA VAL A 156 13.10 -23.18 2.14
C VAL A 156 14.63 -23.43 2.15
N MET A 157 15.37 -22.80 3.05
CA MET A 157 16.83 -22.99 3.08
C MET A 157 17.23 -24.43 3.43
N GLU A 158 16.49 -25.09 4.33
CA GLU A 158 16.73 -26.48 4.73
C GLU A 158 16.43 -27.47 3.59
N LYS A 159 15.26 -27.37 2.95
CA LYS A 159 14.88 -28.24 1.81
C LYS A 159 15.87 -28.03 0.64
N GLY A 160 16.31 -26.79 0.40
CA GLY A 160 17.34 -26.48 -0.61
C GLY A 160 18.73 -27.06 -0.30
N TYR A 161 19.19 -26.98 0.95
CA TYR A 161 20.46 -27.58 1.37
C TYR A 161 20.42 -29.10 1.23
N PHE A 162 19.33 -29.72 1.66
CA PHE A 162 19.13 -31.16 1.56
C PHE A 162 19.22 -31.64 0.10
N VAL A 163 18.52 -30.98 -0.82
CA VAL A 163 18.57 -31.31 -2.26
C VAL A 163 20.00 -31.22 -2.81
N LYS A 164 20.73 -30.14 -2.49
CA LYS A 164 22.13 -29.97 -2.92
C LYS A 164 23.02 -31.11 -2.41
N SER A 165 22.82 -31.56 -1.17
CA SER A 165 23.57 -32.66 -0.57
C SER A 165 23.28 -34.01 -1.24
N LYS A 166 21.99 -34.32 -1.50
CA LYS A 166 21.58 -35.58 -2.14
C LYS A 166 22.07 -35.67 -3.58
N ALA A 167 21.96 -34.58 -4.33
CA ALA A 167 22.41 -34.51 -5.70
C ALA A 167 23.94 -34.78 -5.81
N ALA A 168 24.74 -34.25 -4.88
CA ALA A 168 26.19 -34.49 -4.84
C ALA A 168 26.54 -35.95 -4.52
N GLU A 169 25.75 -36.60 -3.66
CA GLU A 169 25.95 -37.99 -3.25
C GLU A 169 25.56 -39.00 -4.34
N VAL A 170 24.46 -38.75 -5.07
CA VAL A 170 24.03 -39.57 -6.22
C VAL A 170 25.07 -39.55 -7.33
N VAL A 171 25.59 -38.37 -7.69
CA VAL A 171 26.63 -38.25 -8.72
C VAL A 171 27.95 -38.90 -8.28
N LYS A 172 28.32 -38.81 -7.00
CA LYS A 172 29.51 -39.49 -6.48
C LYS A 172 29.37 -41.02 -6.56
N SER A 173 28.17 -41.54 -6.35
CA SER A 173 27.88 -42.97 -6.40
C SER A 173 27.83 -43.48 -7.85
N SER A 174 27.24 -42.73 -8.78
CA SER A 174 27.23 -43.07 -10.20
C SER A 174 28.63 -43.03 -10.83
N LEU A 175 29.46 -42.05 -10.47
CA LEU A 175 30.86 -41.97 -10.91
C LEU A 175 31.74 -43.09 -10.32
N LYS A 176 31.49 -43.52 -9.08
CA LYS A 176 32.19 -44.68 -8.49
C LYS A 176 31.84 -45.97 -9.22
N LEU A 177 30.58 -46.14 -9.61
CA LEU A 177 30.12 -47.31 -10.37
C LEU A 177 30.68 -47.36 -11.80
N GLU A 178 30.84 -46.22 -12.47
CA GLU A 178 31.56 -46.16 -13.76
C GLU A 178 33.04 -46.56 -13.63
N LEU A 179 33.63 -46.39 -12.44
CA LEU A 179 35.03 -46.71 -12.14
C LEU A 179 35.24 -48.12 -11.56
N SER A 180 34.21 -48.75 -11.00
CA SER A 180 34.28 -50.10 -10.45
C SER A 180 33.16 -50.96 -11.03
N GLU A 181 33.49 -51.95 -11.86
CA GLU A 181 32.58 -53.00 -12.35
C GLU A 181 32.03 -53.87 -11.20
N ILE A 182 31.19 -53.31 -10.31
CA ILE A 182 30.69 -53.99 -9.11
C ILE A 182 29.16 -54.02 -9.07
N ASN A 183 28.70 -55.21 -8.68
CA ASN A 183 27.37 -55.75 -8.45
C ASN A 183 26.25 -54.74 -8.11
N ILE A 184 25.25 -54.68 -8.99
CA ILE A 184 24.06 -53.83 -8.93
C ILE A 184 23.22 -54.08 -7.67
N ASP A 185 23.25 -55.29 -7.09
CA ASP A 185 22.42 -55.66 -5.93
C ASP A 185 22.90 -55.01 -4.62
N GLU A 186 24.19 -54.72 -4.50
CA GLU A 186 24.75 -54.03 -3.32
C GLU A 186 24.43 -52.52 -3.36
N TYR A 187 24.40 -51.94 -4.57
CA TYR A 187 23.96 -50.55 -4.80
C TYR A 187 22.49 -50.36 -4.44
N ASN A 188 21.60 -51.25 -4.89
CA ASN A 188 20.17 -51.14 -4.62
C ASN A 188 19.86 -51.25 -3.13
N ASN A 189 20.52 -52.15 -2.39
CA ASN A 189 20.30 -52.29 -0.94
C ASN A 189 20.76 -51.07 -0.12
N VAL A 190 21.91 -50.46 -0.48
CA VAL A 190 22.38 -49.23 0.18
C VAL A 190 21.46 -48.05 -0.16
N LEU A 191 20.97 -47.99 -1.40
CA LEU A 191 20.04 -46.95 -1.84
C LEU A 191 18.68 -47.09 -1.13
N ASP A 192 18.12 -48.31 -1.05
CA ASP A 192 16.81 -48.60 -0.48
C ASP A 192 16.77 -48.35 1.04
N GLY A 193 17.78 -48.82 1.79
CA GLY A 193 17.87 -48.56 3.24
C GLY A 193 18.01 -47.07 3.60
N TYR A 194 18.71 -46.30 2.75
CA TYR A 194 18.82 -44.84 2.92
C TYR A 194 17.57 -44.08 2.48
N ILE A 195 16.84 -44.59 1.48
CA ILE A 195 15.56 -44.04 1.05
C ILE A 195 14.55 -44.15 2.20
N GLU A 196 14.50 -45.27 2.92
CA GLU A 196 13.56 -45.46 4.04
C GLU A 196 13.81 -44.52 5.23
N GLU A 197 15.05 -44.39 5.73
CA GLU A 197 15.36 -43.61 6.94
C GLU A 197 15.23 -42.09 6.72
N LYS A 198 15.51 -41.61 5.50
CA LYS A 198 15.36 -40.18 5.13
C LYS A 198 14.00 -39.83 4.51
N ASN A 199 13.22 -40.79 4.01
CA ASN A 199 11.83 -40.55 3.61
C ASN A 199 10.96 -40.11 4.78
N VAL A 200 11.24 -40.58 6.00
CA VAL A 200 10.53 -40.13 7.21
C VAL A 200 10.77 -38.64 7.49
N PHE A 201 12.04 -38.20 7.42
CA PHE A 201 12.41 -36.78 7.57
C PHE A 201 11.82 -35.91 6.45
N ASN A 202 11.78 -36.44 5.22
CA ASN A 202 11.21 -35.76 4.05
C ASN A 202 9.69 -35.57 4.17
N VAL A 203 8.96 -36.60 4.62
CA VAL A 203 7.50 -36.52 4.79
C VAL A 203 7.11 -35.52 5.86
N GLU A 204 7.86 -35.43 6.96
CA GLU A 204 7.57 -34.48 8.05
C GLU A 204 7.88 -33.03 7.63
N LEU A 205 9.01 -32.79 6.98
CA LEU A 205 9.39 -31.47 6.46
C LEU A 205 8.45 -30.97 5.36
N ILE A 206 8.01 -31.87 4.45
CA ILE A 206 7.01 -31.55 3.41
C ILE A 206 5.66 -31.20 4.05
N LYS A 207 5.22 -31.96 5.07
CA LYS A 207 3.97 -31.68 5.78
C LYS A 207 4.01 -30.32 6.49
N GLU A 208 5.11 -30.03 7.18
CA GLU A 208 5.29 -28.76 7.89
C GLU A 208 5.33 -27.57 6.93
N PHE A 209 6.08 -27.70 5.82
CA PHE A 209 6.11 -26.69 4.77
C PHE A 209 4.73 -26.47 4.13
N THR A 210 4.00 -27.54 3.83
CA THR A 210 2.65 -27.46 3.25
C THR A 210 1.70 -26.73 4.20
N LYS A 211 1.71 -27.07 5.49
CA LYS A 211 0.90 -26.40 6.52
C LYS A 211 1.23 -24.91 6.63
N LEU A 212 2.51 -24.55 6.70
CA LEU A 212 2.93 -23.15 6.79
C LEU A 212 2.61 -22.36 5.53
N LYS A 213 2.69 -23.00 4.35
CA LYS A 213 2.28 -22.43 3.07
C LYS A 213 0.77 -22.12 3.07
N GLU A 214 -0.06 -23.03 3.58
CA GLU A 214 -1.51 -22.80 3.75
C GLU A 214 -1.80 -21.68 4.75
N GLU A 215 -1.12 -21.66 5.90
CA GLU A 215 -1.27 -20.60 6.91
C GLU A 215 -0.88 -19.23 6.33
N LEU A 216 0.24 -19.16 5.61
CA LEU A 216 0.70 -17.96 4.92
C LEU A 216 -0.34 -17.50 3.89
N PHE A 217 -0.86 -18.40 3.07
CA PHE A 217 -1.90 -18.10 2.09
C PHE A 217 -3.15 -17.50 2.75
N LEU A 218 -3.61 -18.07 3.87
CA LEU A 218 -4.76 -17.56 4.62
C LEU A 218 -4.51 -16.16 5.19
N ILE A 219 -3.30 -15.89 5.71
CA ILE A 219 -2.94 -14.57 6.24
C ILE A 219 -2.87 -13.54 5.10
N LEU A 220 -2.24 -13.89 3.98
CA LEU A 220 -2.12 -13.00 2.81
C LEU A 220 -3.49 -12.68 2.18
N ASN A 221 -4.41 -13.65 2.14
CA ASN A 221 -5.78 -13.41 1.66
C ASN A 221 -6.57 -12.46 2.56
N LYS A 222 -6.36 -12.49 3.88
CA LYS A 222 -6.99 -11.51 4.79
C LYS A 222 -6.49 -10.09 4.57
N ILE A 223 -5.24 -9.93 4.11
CA ILE A 223 -4.67 -8.62 3.74
C ILE A 223 -5.21 -8.14 2.38
N HIS A 224 -5.70 -9.06 1.55
CA HIS A 224 -6.30 -8.74 0.25
C HIS A 224 -7.73 -8.19 0.35
N GLN A 225 -8.49 -8.54 1.40
CA GLN A 225 -9.86 -8.06 1.66
C GLN A 225 -9.86 -6.66 2.28
#